data_AF-A0A069ASU7-F1
#
_entry.id   AF-A0A069ASU7-F1
#
_cell.length_a   1.000
_cell.length_b   1.000
_cell.length_c   1.000
_cell.angle_alpha   90.00
_cell.angle_beta   90.00
_cell.angle_gamma   90.00
#
_symmetry.space_group_name_H-M   'P 1'
#
loop_
_entity.id
_entity.type
_entity.pdbx_description
1 polymer ?
#
loop_
_entity_poly.entity_id
_entity_poly.type
_entity_poly.pdbx_seq_one_letter_code
_entity_poly.pdbx_strand_id
1 'polypeptide(L)' 'MQYAIELYYDKKTEKQLFDLSKKIADEKISTKYLEWKTRPHLTLACFNDVDEACCIDKLKGLHKTIR' A
#
# COMPACT_ATOMS: atom_id res chain seq x y z
N MET A 1 -11.36 -4.98 11.41
CA MET A 1 -10.76 -4.12 10.35
C MET A 1 -9.70 -4.95 9.64
N GLN A 2 -9.55 -4.84 8.32
CA GLN A 2 -8.48 -5.52 7.58
C GLN A 2 -7.27 -4.61 7.45
N TYR A 3 -6.08 -5.15 7.67
CA TYR A 3 -4.81 -4.45 7.63
C TYR A 3 -3.91 -5.07 6.58
N ALA A 4 -3.15 -4.25 5.87
CA ALA A 4 -2.14 -4.71 4.93
C ALA A 4 -0.80 -4.03 5.21
N ILE A 5 0.28 -4.79 5.07
CA ILE A 5 1.63 -4.23 4.98
C ILE A 5 1.93 -4.06 3.50
N GLU A 6 2.14 -2.82 3.08
CA GLU A 6 2.39 -2.44 1.69
C GLU A 6 3.82 -1.94 1.53
N LEU A 7 4.53 -2.50 0.55
CA LEU A 7 5.81 -1.99 0.09
C LEU A 7 5.58 -1.11 -1.13
N TYR A 8 5.87 0.18 -0.98
CA TYR A 8 5.78 1.15 -2.08
C TYR A 8 7.06 1.18 -2.90
N TYR A 9 6.90 1.47 -4.19
CA TYR A 9 8.02 1.62 -5.10
C TYR A 9 8.69 2.99 -4.96
N ASP A 10 9.89 3.14 -5.52
CA ASP A 10 10.49 4.46 -5.71
C ASP A 10 9.70 5.29 -6.73
N LYS A 11 9.89 6.62 -6.70
CA LYS A 11 9.16 7.55 -7.56
C LYS A 11 9.34 7.26 -9.06
N LYS A 12 10.49 6.72 -9.47
CA LYS A 12 10.79 6.44 -10.87
C LYS A 12 9.95 5.26 -11.36
N THR A 13 9.93 4.19 -10.59
CA THR A 13 9.20 2.95 -10.87
C THR A 13 7.70 3.20 -10.81
N GLU A 14 7.21 3.98 -9.84
CA GLU A 14 5.80 4.38 -9.78
C GLU A 14 5.34 5.11 -11.02
N LYS A 15 6.15 6.06 -11.51
CA LYS A 15 5.85 6.78 -12.74
C LYS A 15 5.77 5.83 -13.93
N GLN A 16 6.71 4.90 -14.05
CA GLN A 16 6.72 3.92 -15.15
C GLN A 16 5.48 3.02 -15.13
N LEU A 17 5.06 2.55 -13.95
CA LEU A 17 3.84 1.76 -13.78
C LEU A 17 2.59 2.57 -14.17
N PHE A 18 2.52 3.83 -13.75
CA PHE A 18 1.39 4.69 -14.09
C PHE A 18 1.32 5.01 -15.59
N ASP A 19 2.46 5.29 -16.22
CA ASP A 19 2.55 5.52 -17.67
C ASP A 19 2.15 4.26 -18.46
N LEU A 20 2.51 3.07 -17.96
CA LEU A 20 2.08 1.79 -18.54
C LEU A 20 0.56 1.62 -18.45
N SER A 21 -0.04 1.89 -17.28
CA SER A 21 -1.50 1.83 -17.10
C SER A 21 -2.24 2.78 -18.07
N LYS A 22 -1.69 3.97 -18.31
CA LYS A 22 -2.22 4.91 -19.31
C LYS A 22 -2.15 4.34 -20.72
N LYS A 23 -1.00 3.81 -21.14
CA LYS A 23 -0.86 3.21 -22.48
C LYS A 23 -1.85 2.07 -22.72
N ILE A 24 -2.04 1.19 -21.73
CA ILE A 24 -3.03 0.10 -21.79
C ILE A 24 -4.46 0.65 -22.02
N ALA A 25 -4.79 1.77 -21.37
CA ALA A 25 -6.08 2.42 -21.56
C ALA A 25 -6.20 3.12 -22.92
N ASP A 26 -5.15 3.83 -23.36
CA ASP A 26 -5.09 4.52 -24.64
C ASP A 26 -5.23 3.54 -25.83
N GLU A 27 -4.65 2.35 -25.69
CA GLU A 27 -4.79 1.23 -26.63
C GLU A 27 -6.15 0.51 -26.55
N LYS A 28 -7.06 0.99 -25.68
CA LYS A 28 -8.41 0.44 -25.46
C LYS A 28 -8.43 -1.02 -24.98
N ILE A 29 -7.35 -1.48 -24.35
CA ILE A 29 -7.26 -2.84 -23.79
C ILE A 29 -8.02 -2.91 -22.46
N SER A 30 -7.80 -1.94 -21.56
CA SER A 30 -8.52 -1.88 -20.27
C SER A 30 -8.36 -0.52 -19.58
N THR A 31 -9.43 -0.01 -18.96
CA THR A 31 -9.42 1.20 -18.12
C THR A 31 -9.29 0.93 -16.63
N LYS A 32 -9.42 -0.33 -16.18
CA LYS A 32 -9.49 -0.70 -14.76
C LYS A 32 -8.29 -0.19 -13.94
N TYR A 33 -7.11 -0.20 -14.53
CA TYR A 33 -5.88 0.25 -13.88
C TYR A 33 -5.84 1.77 -13.60
N LEU A 34 -6.69 2.56 -14.26
CA LEU A 34 -6.85 3.99 -13.98
C LEU A 34 -7.97 4.26 -12.97
N GLU A 35 -8.93 3.33 -12.83
CA GLU A 35 -10.04 3.42 -11.87
C GLU A 35 -9.57 3.13 -10.44
N TRP A 36 -8.58 2.25 -10.30
CA TRP A 36 -7.90 2.00 -9.05
C TRP A 36 -7.02 3.22 -8.72
N LYS A 37 -7.62 4.19 -8.01
CA LYS A 37 -6.95 5.39 -7.46
C LYS A 37 -5.93 5.04 -6.37
N THR A 38 -5.33 3.86 -6.42
CA THR A 38 -4.37 3.36 -5.46
C THR A 38 -2.97 3.60 -5.98
N ARG A 39 -2.06 3.95 -5.06
CA ARG A 39 -0.63 4.03 -5.38
C ARG A 39 -0.13 2.61 -5.68
N PRO A 40 0.63 2.38 -6.76
CA PRO A 40 1.20 1.06 -7.02
C PRO A 40 2.04 0.58 -5.83
N HIS A 41 1.81 -0.64 -5.38
CA HIS A 41 2.51 -1.25 -4.25
C HIS A 41 2.55 -2.76 -4.38
N LEU A 42 3.40 -3.40 -3.58
CA LEU A 42 3.37 -4.83 -3.32
C LEU A 42 2.77 -5.07 -1.94
N THR A 43 1.69 -5.82 -1.86
CA THR A 43 1.15 -6.29 -0.58
C THR A 43 2.05 -7.41 -0.08
N LEU A 44 2.70 -7.21 1.07
CA LEU A 44 3.59 -8.18 1.70
C LEU A 44 2.84 -9.13 2.63
N ALA A 45 1.83 -8.62 3.32
CA ALA A 45 1.01 -9.39 4.26
C ALA A 45 -0.37 -8.74 4.41
N CYS A 46 -1.38 -9.56 4.64
CA CYS A 46 -2.73 -9.14 5.02
C CYS A 46 -3.05 -9.73 6.39
N PHE A 47 -3.58 -8.90 7.28
CA PHE A 47 -4.00 -9.26 8.62
C PHE A 47 -5.48 -8.99 8.78
N ASN A 48 -6.18 -9.96 9.35
CA ASN A 48 -7.56 -9.81 9.79
C ASN A 48 -7.57 -9.68 11.31
N ASP A 49 -8.57 -8.97 11.82
CA ASP A 49 -8.89 -8.92 13.26
C ASP A 49 -7.74 -8.46 14.17
N VAL A 50 -6.94 -7.50 13.68
CA VAL A 50 -5.89 -6.86 14.48
C VAL A 50 -6.52 -6.09 15.63
N ASP A 51 -6.09 -6.40 16.86
CA ASP A 51 -6.39 -5.61 18.04
C ASP A 51 -5.50 -4.36 18.06
N GLU A 52 -6.03 -3.28 17.47
CA GLU A 52 -5.35 -1.98 17.39
C GLU A 52 -5.02 -1.38 18.75
N ALA A 53 -5.92 -1.53 19.72
CA ALA A 53 -5.74 -0.97 21.06
C ALA A 53 -4.52 -1.61 21.73
N CYS A 54 -4.42 -2.94 21.66
CA CYS A 54 -3.26 -3.68 22.13
C CYS A 54 -1.96 -3.25 21.42
N CYS A 55 -2.01 -3.05 20.11
CA CYS A 55 -0.84 -2.62 19.34
C CYS A 55 -0.34 -1.23 19.77
N ILE A 56 -1.25 -0.26 19.92
CA ILE A 56 -0.93 1.11 20.33
C ILE A 56 -0.30 1.11 21.73
N ASP A 57 -0.85 0.33 22.67
CA ASP A 57 -0.32 0.28 24.03
C ASP A 57 1.08 -0.34 24.08
N LYS A 58 1.33 -1.39 23.30
CA LYS A 58 2.67 -1.97 23.15
C LYS A 58 3.67 -0.97 22.57
N LEU A 59 3.28 -0.20 21.55
CA LEU A 59 4.14 0.82 20.93
C LEU A 59 4.49 1.95 21.92
N LYS A 60 3.53 2.41 22.71
CA LYS A 60 3.77 3.40 23.78
C LYS A 60 4.74 2.86 24.84
N GLY A 61 4.62 1.58 25.19
CA GLY A 61 5.55 0.89 26.09
C GLY A 61 6.97 0.87 25.54
N LEU A 62 7.15 0.42 24.29
CA LEU A 62 8.45 0.40 23.59
C LEU A 62 9.12 1.78 23.55
N HIS A 63 8.37 2.85 23.25
CA HIS A 63 8.91 4.21 23.22
C HIS A 63 9.46 4.67 24.58
N LYS A 64 8.82 4.26 25.68
CA LYS A 64 9.28 4.56 27.05
C LYS A 64 10.53 3.78 27.43
N THR A 65 10.73 2.58 26.88
CA THR A 65 11.90 1.72 27.15
C THR A 65 13.14 2.11 26.34
N ILE A 66 12.96 2.79 25.19
CA ILE A 66 14.06 3.23 24.31
C ILE A 66 14.57 4.64 24.69
N ARG A 67 13.86 5.37 25.56
CA ARG A 67 14.30 6.64 26.17
C ARG A 67 15.06 6.39 27.46
#